data_AF-A0A3D2BQ69-F1
#
_entry.id   AF-A0A3D2BQ69-F1
#
_cell.length_a   1.000
_cell.length_b   1.000
_cell.length_c   1.000
_cell.angle_alpha   90.00
_cell.angle_beta   90.00
_cell.angle_gamma   90.00
#
_symmetry.space_group_name_H-M   'P 1'
#
loop_
_entity.id
_entity.type
_entity.pdbx_description
1 polymer ?
#
loop_
_entity_poly.entity_id
_entity_poly.type
_entity_poly.pdbx_seq_one_letter_code
_entity_poly.pdbx_strand_id
1 'polypeptide(L)'
;GEDTVAVKSCAVGAEDGEIEFSITTNAQNTSIHAPSDSVHDDLHHDGVERTEKLQLKCLDGLLAGCDGPILLQADVQVSELAVLKGAGDQLDDVSVIVIECPNERAYDGTAGFNDVY
;
A
#
# COMPACT_ATOMS: atom_id res chain seq x y z
N GLY A 1 5.56 19.16 24.31
CA GLY A 1 6.12 18.93 22.97
C GLY A 1 4.99 19.10 22.01
N GLU A 2 5.21 19.71 20.85
CA GLU A 2 4.16 19.76 19.83
C GLU A 2 3.92 18.35 19.32
N ASP A 3 2.69 17.88 19.41
CA ASP A 3 2.26 16.65 18.76
C ASP A 3 2.23 16.91 17.25
N THR A 4 3.31 16.55 16.56
CA THR A 4 3.42 16.74 15.11
C THR A 4 2.77 15.57 14.38
N VAL A 5 1.53 15.75 13.96
CA VAL A 5 0.83 14.82 13.06
C VAL A 5 0.84 15.39 11.64
N ALA A 6 1.34 14.62 10.69
CA ALA A 6 1.27 14.95 9.26
C ALA A 6 0.40 13.91 8.54
N VAL A 7 -0.55 14.38 7.73
CA VAL A 7 -1.39 13.53 6.88
C VAL A 7 -1.04 13.79 5.42
N LYS A 8 -0.78 12.72 4.66
CA LYS A 8 -0.49 12.75 3.23
C LYS A 8 -1.52 11.89 2.51
N SER A 9 -2.26 12.50 1.57
CA SER A 9 -3.29 11.80 0.79
C SER A 9 -2.68 11.31 -0.53
N CYS A 10 -1.95 10.20 -0.48
CA CYS A 10 -1.30 9.57 -1.62
C CYS A 10 -1.24 8.06 -1.45
N ALA A 11 -1.06 7.33 -2.55
CA ALA A 11 -0.63 5.95 -2.51
C ALA A 11 0.88 5.89 -2.18
N VAL A 12 1.32 4.78 -1.58
CA VAL A 12 2.74 4.53 -1.27
C VAL A 12 3.21 3.29 -2.01
N GLY A 13 4.37 3.36 -2.67
CA GLY A 13 4.92 2.26 -3.44
C GLY A 13 6.44 2.36 -3.61
N ALA A 14 6.98 1.61 -4.57
CA ALA A 14 8.43 1.50 -4.76
C ALA A 14 9.08 2.73 -5.40
N GLU A 15 8.29 3.57 -6.08
CA GLU A 15 8.76 4.74 -6.81
C GLU A 15 7.73 5.87 -6.79
N ASP A 16 8.19 7.10 -7.03
CA ASP A 16 7.32 8.26 -7.21
C ASP A 16 6.63 8.23 -8.58
N GLY A 17 5.36 8.62 -8.65
CA GLY A 17 4.63 8.67 -9.91
C GLY A 17 3.14 8.96 -9.78
N GLU A 18 2.38 8.45 -10.74
CA GLU A 18 0.92 8.37 -10.71
C GLU A 18 0.48 6.92 -10.91
N ILE A 19 -0.59 6.51 -10.23
CA ILE A 19 -1.15 5.17 -10.33
C ILE A 19 -2.67 5.22 -10.50
N GLU A 20 -3.22 4.21 -11.17
CA GLU A 20 -4.66 4.02 -11.27
C GLU A 20 -5.20 3.40 -9.97
N PHE A 21 -6.33 3.93 -9.50
CA PHE A 21 -7.02 3.50 -8.31
C PHE A 21 -8.43 3.09 -8.69
N SER A 22 -8.72 1.80 -8.55
CA SER A 22 -9.99 1.21 -8.95
C SER A 22 -10.97 1.34 -7.80
N ILE A 23 -11.97 2.21 -7.98
CA ILE A 23 -13.01 2.45 -6.99
C ILE A 23 -14.17 1.50 -7.28
N THR A 24 -14.47 0.68 -6.30
CA THR A 24 -15.46 -0.39 -6.37
C THR A 24 -16.71 -0.04 -5.58
N THR A 25 -17.83 -0.71 -5.88
CA THR A 25 -19.09 -0.49 -5.15
C THR A 25 -18.96 -0.81 -3.67
N ASN A 26 -18.19 -1.83 -3.30
CA ASN A 26 -17.75 -2.04 -1.94
C ASN A 26 -16.41 -1.35 -1.69
N ALA A 27 -16.43 -0.22 -0.99
CA ALA A 27 -15.23 0.57 -0.69
C ALA A 27 -14.10 -0.21 0.01
N GLN A 28 -14.38 -1.35 0.65
CA GLN A 28 -13.35 -2.22 1.25
C GLN A 28 -12.46 -2.92 0.22
N ASN A 29 -12.90 -2.99 -1.04
CA ASN A 29 -12.21 -3.68 -2.14
C ASN A 29 -11.65 -2.70 -3.18
N THR A 30 -11.76 -1.40 -2.90
CA THR A 30 -11.12 -0.36 -3.70
C THR A 30 -9.61 -0.44 -3.49
N SER A 31 -8.81 -0.49 -4.56
CA SER A 31 -7.36 -0.72 -4.47
C SER A 31 -6.62 -0.12 -5.67
N ILE A 32 -5.30 0.07 -5.53
CA ILE A 32 -4.40 0.37 -6.67
C ILE A 32 -4.09 -0.87 -7.52
N HIS A 33 -4.44 -2.06 -7.01
CA HIS A 33 -4.41 -3.29 -7.77
C HIS A 33 -5.75 -3.51 -8.46
N ALA A 34 -5.72 -3.90 -9.73
CA ALA A 34 -6.93 -4.33 -10.43
C ALA A 34 -7.45 -5.62 -9.79
N PRO A 35 -8.77 -5.74 -9.53
CA PRO A 35 -9.35 -7.00 -9.07
C PRO A 35 -9.06 -8.12 -10.07
N SER A 36 -8.75 -9.32 -9.55
CA SER A 36 -8.60 -10.51 -10.38
C SER A 36 -9.97 -10.99 -10.90
N ASP A 37 -9.98 -11.71 -12.02
CA ASP A 37 -11.21 -12.34 -12.55
C ASP A 37 -11.87 -13.26 -11.49
N SER A 38 -11.07 -13.91 -10.64
CA SER A 38 -11.55 -14.75 -9.54
C SER A 38 -12.28 -13.98 -8.43
N VAL A 39 -11.89 -12.73 -8.14
CA VAL A 39 -12.59 -11.89 -7.15
C VAL A 39 -13.89 -11.33 -7.73
N HIS A 40 -13.91 -11.08 -9.04
CA HIS A 40 -15.13 -10.68 -9.76
C HIS A 40 -16.24 -11.74 -9.72
N ASP A 41 -15.87 -13.03 -9.75
CA ASP A 41 -16.82 -14.14 -9.75
C ASP A 41 -17.42 -14.43 -8.35
N ASP A 42 -16.68 -14.26 -7.26
CA ASP A 42 -17.21 -14.49 -5.90
C ASP A 42 -18.00 -13.30 -5.33
N LEU A 43 -17.78 -12.10 -5.87
CA LEU A 43 -18.42 -10.85 -5.46
C LEU A 43 -19.34 -10.31 -6.56
N HIS A 44 -20.39 -11.06 -6.92
CA HIS A 44 -21.37 -10.69 -7.96
C HIS A 44 -22.04 -9.29 -7.83
N HIS A 45 -21.75 -8.53 -6.76
CA HIS A 45 -22.23 -7.18 -6.51
C HIS A 45 -21.12 -6.13 -6.34
N ASP A 46 -19.86 -6.48 -6.62
CA ASP A 46 -18.71 -5.62 -6.42
C ASP A 46 -17.96 -5.36 -7.74
N GLY A 47 -18.50 -4.44 -8.52
CA GLY A 47 -17.88 -3.97 -9.75
C GLY A 47 -17.00 -2.75 -9.52
N VAL A 48 -16.02 -2.54 -10.39
CA VAL A 48 -15.33 -1.25 -10.51
C VAL A 48 -16.35 -0.22 -11.03
N GLU A 49 -16.64 0.79 -10.23
CA GLU A 49 -17.52 1.90 -10.60
C GLU A 49 -16.80 2.92 -11.49
N ARG A 50 -15.54 3.20 -11.14
CA ARG A 50 -14.68 4.12 -11.86
C ARG A 50 -13.21 3.91 -11.48
N THR A 51 -12.33 4.50 -12.29
CA THR A 51 -10.90 4.55 -12.02
C THR A 51 -10.49 6.01 -11.86
N GLU A 52 -9.69 6.28 -10.83
CA GLU A 52 -9.10 7.60 -10.58
C GLU A 52 -7.58 7.50 -10.63
N LYS A 53 -6.89 8.61 -10.94
CA LYS A 53 -5.44 8.69 -10.82
C LYS A 53 -5.07 9.25 -9.46
N LEU A 54 -4.18 8.58 -8.75
CA LEU A 54 -3.61 9.03 -7.49
C LEU A 54 -2.11 9.29 -7.63
N GLN A 55 -1.61 10.24 -6.85
CA GLN A 55 -0.19 10.39 -6.68
C GLN A 55 0.38 9.17 -5.95
N LEU A 56 1.43 8.60 -6.50
CA LEU A 56 2.23 7.54 -5.88
C LEU A 56 3.52 8.15 -5.33
N LYS A 57 3.87 7.79 -4.10
CA LYS A 57 5.09 8.24 -3.43
C LYS A 57 5.92 7.06 -2.94
N CYS A 58 7.24 7.17 -3.00
CA CYS A 58 8.11 6.30 -2.23
C CYS A 58 8.10 6.68 -0.74
N LEU A 59 8.28 5.68 0.14
CA LEU A 59 8.27 5.92 1.58
C LEU A 59 9.46 6.79 2.03
N ASP A 60 10.63 6.66 1.39
CA ASP A 60 11.82 7.47 1.68
C ASP A 60 11.56 8.97 1.64
N GLY A 61 10.87 9.42 0.59
CA GLY A 61 10.52 10.83 0.44
C GLY A 61 9.52 11.29 1.51
N LEU A 62 8.67 10.39 2.01
CA LEU A 62 7.69 10.69 3.05
C LEU A 62 8.32 10.72 4.46
N LEU A 63 9.37 9.93 4.69
CA LEU A 63 10.14 9.88 5.94
C LEU A 63 11.22 10.97 6.03
N ALA A 64 11.38 11.81 5.01
CA ALA A 64 12.38 12.87 5.02
C ALA A 64 12.24 13.79 6.25
N GLY A 65 13.28 13.81 7.09
CA GLY A 65 13.31 14.59 8.34
C GLY A 65 12.75 13.86 9.56
N CYS A 66 12.38 12.59 9.44
CA CYS A 66 12.13 11.71 10.56
C CYS A 66 13.44 11.00 10.93
N ASP A 67 13.97 11.28 12.11
CA ASP A 67 15.12 10.56 12.65
C ASP A 67 14.66 9.29 13.39
N GLY A 68 15.45 8.22 13.32
CA GLY A 68 15.17 6.96 14.01
C GLY A 68 15.21 7.06 15.55
N PRO A 69 14.66 6.05 16.26
CA PRO A 69 14.08 4.82 15.73
C PRO A 69 12.62 4.98 15.26
N ILE A 70 12.30 4.46 14.08
CA ILE A 70 10.95 4.50 13.47
C ILE A 70 10.20 3.18 13.73
N LEU A 71 8.91 3.29 14.05
CA LEU A 71 7.94 2.20 13.96
C LEU A 71 7.17 2.35 12.64
N LEU A 72 7.32 1.39 11.73
CA LEU A 72 6.57 1.34 10.47
C LEU A 72 5.43 0.34 10.60
N GLN A 73 4.19 0.80 10.39
CA GLN A 73 3.03 -0.08 10.22
C GLN A 73 2.49 0.07 8.79
N ALA A 74 2.34 -1.04 8.08
CA ALA A 74 1.83 -1.10 6.72
C ALA A 74 0.66 -2.09 6.64
N ASP A 75 -0.52 -1.55 6.34
CA ASP A 75 -1.74 -2.26 5.98
C ASP A 75 -2.29 -1.52 4.75
N VAL A 76 -1.91 -1.97 3.55
CA VAL A 76 -2.08 -1.23 2.30
C VAL A 76 -2.68 -2.10 1.21
N GLN A 77 -3.57 -3.03 1.59
CA GLN A 77 -4.32 -3.90 0.67
C GLN A 77 -3.42 -4.58 -0.38
N VAL A 78 -2.41 -5.31 0.11
CA VAL A 78 -1.55 -6.20 -0.70
C VAL A 78 -0.43 -5.49 -1.48
N SER A 79 -0.15 -4.22 -1.13
CA SER A 79 0.98 -3.42 -1.66
C SER A 79 2.20 -3.35 -0.73
N GLU A 80 2.24 -4.16 0.33
CA GLU A 80 3.20 -3.99 1.42
C GLU A 80 4.65 -4.16 0.95
N LEU A 81 4.92 -5.12 0.05
CA LEU A 81 6.26 -5.29 -0.53
C LEU A 81 6.71 -4.06 -1.34
N ALA A 82 5.79 -3.39 -2.04
CA ALA A 82 6.12 -2.18 -2.79
C ALA A 82 6.44 -1.03 -1.85
N VAL A 83 5.72 -0.91 -0.73
CA VAL A 83 6.01 0.07 0.33
C VAL A 83 7.41 -0.14 0.91
N LEU A 84 7.76 -1.39 1.25
CA LEU A 84 9.09 -1.72 1.78
C LEU A 84 10.21 -1.39 0.79
N LYS A 85 10.02 -1.69 -0.50
CA LYS A 85 10.99 -1.34 -1.54
C LYS A 85 11.16 0.18 -1.68
N GLY A 86 10.09 0.93 -1.47
CA GLY A 86 10.10 2.40 -1.47
C GLY A 86 10.74 3.03 -0.23
N ALA A 87 11.03 2.22 0.81
CA ALA A 87 11.73 2.64 2.02
C ALA A 87 13.26 2.53 1.90
N GLY A 88 13.76 2.07 0.75
CA GLY A 88 15.16 2.14 0.33
C GLY A 88 16.19 2.11 1.45
N ASP A 89 16.93 3.19 1.59
CA ASP A 89 18.00 3.35 2.58
C ASP A 89 17.45 3.73 3.96
N GLN A 90 16.25 4.32 4.06
CA GLN A 90 15.64 4.71 5.35
C GLN A 90 15.15 3.50 6.16
N LEU A 91 15.08 2.32 5.55
CA LEU A 91 14.71 1.09 6.24
C LEU A 91 15.67 0.79 7.40
N ASP A 92 16.92 1.25 7.33
CA ASP A 92 17.92 1.11 8.40
C ASP A 92 17.53 1.88 9.68
N ASP A 93 16.73 2.94 9.56
CA ASP A 93 16.22 3.73 10.70
C ASP A 93 14.93 3.15 11.28
N VAL A 94 14.34 2.14 10.63
CA VAL A 94 13.14 1.44 11.08
C VAL A 94 13.52 0.32 12.04
N SER A 95 13.22 0.52 13.32
CA SER A 95 13.50 -0.48 14.36
C SER A 95 12.46 -1.59 14.42
N VAL A 96 11.23 -1.31 14.00
CA VAL A 96 10.12 -2.27 14.03
C VAL A 96 9.26 -2.08 12.79
N ILE A 97 8.96 -3.19 12.12
CA ILE A 97 8.03 -3.24 11.00
C ILE A 97 6.86 -4.15 11.38
N VAL A 98 5.65 -3.63 11.25
CA VAL A 98 4.39 -4.37 11.41
C VAL A 98 3.69 -4.37 10.07
N ILE A 99 3.48 -5.55 9.49
CA ILE A 99 2.90 -5.70 8.16
C ILE A 99 1.67 -6.59 8.24
N GLU A 100 0.57 -6.15 7.62
CA GLU A 100 -0.58 -7.00 7.32
C GLU A 100 -0.41 -7.57 5.91
N CYS A 101 -0.09 -8.86 5.82
CA CYS A 101 -0.06 -9.58 4.54
C CYS A 101 -1.10 -10.70 4.54
N PRO A 102 -1.88 -10.85 3.47
CA PRO A 102 -2.79 -11.96 3.35
C PRO A 102 -2.03 -13.28 3.13
N ASN A 103 -2.56 -14.36 3.70
CA ASN A 103 -2.03 -15.72 3.47
C ASN A 103 -2.40 -16.26 2.08
N GLU A 104 -3.52 -15.78 1.52
CA GLU A 104 -4.00 -16.14 0.18
C GLU A 104 -4.02 -14.89 -0.69
N ARG A 105 -3.65 -15.01 -1.97
CA ARG A 105 -3.58 -13.86 -2.87
C ARG A 105 -4.98 -13.46 -3.33
N ALA A 106 -5.43 -12.27 -2.93
CA ALA A 106 -6.68 -11.68 -3.42
C ALA A 106 -6.55 -11.08 -4.82
N TYR A 107 -5.38 -10.52 -5.14
CA TYR A 107 -5.13 -9.82 -6.41
C TYR A 107 -3.98 -10.48 -7.18
N ASP A 108 -4.11 -10.57 -8.50
CA ASP A 108 -3.06 -11.14 -9.34
C ASP A 108 -1.79 -10.29 -9.29
N GLY A 109 -0.64 -10.97 -9.22
CA GLY A 109 0.68 -10.32 -9.21
C GLY A 109 1.05 -9.64 -7.89
N THR A 110 0.25 -9.79 -6.84
CA THR A 110 0.54 -9.21 -5.52
C THR A 110 1.35 -10.14 -4.61
N ALA A 111 2.09 -9.53 -3.68
CA ALA A 111 2.94 -10.24 -2.73
C ALA A 111 2.10 -10.83 -1.59
N GLY A 112 2.35 -12.10 -1.25
CA GLY A 112 1.79 -12.72 -0.05
C GLY A 112 2.82 -12.78 1.09
N PHE A 113 2.43 -13.41 2.20
CA PHE A 113 3.32 -13.59 3.37
C PHE A 113 4.73 -14.11 3.02
N ASN A 114 4.84 -15.14 2.17
CA ASN A 114 6.12 -15.75 1.79
C ASN A 114 6.99 -14.89 0.86
N ASP A 115 6.44 -13.83 0.28
CA ASP A 115 7.18 -12.90 -0.57
C ASP A 115 7.78 -11.73 0.25
N VAL A 116 7.24 -11.51 1.46
CA VAL A 116 7.64 -10.43 2.37
C VAL A 116 8.55 -10.93 3.51
N TYR A 117 8.34 -12.17 3.97
CA TYR A 117 9.10 -12.79 5.08
C TYR A 117 10.20 -13.75 4.60
#